data_AF-H6L688-F1
#
_entry.id   AF-H6L688-F1
#
_cell.length_a   1.000
_cell.length_b   1.000
_cell.length_c   1.000
_cell.angle_alpha   90.00
_cell.angle_beta   90.00
_cell.angle_gamma   90.00
#
_symmetry.space_group_name_H-M   'P 1'
#
loop_
_entity.id
_entity.type
_entity.pdbx_description
1 polymer ?
#
loop_
_entity_poly.entity_id
_entity_poly.type
_entity_poly.pdbx_seq_one_letter_code
_entity_poly.pdbx_strand_id
1 'polypeptide(L)'
;MQLPEDFCQLMQEQLPAADWANLQAGLEAEEKPLSLRQNPYKRTKLPWAEQLQPLPWSADAYYLLERPNFALDPLWHAGAYYVQEASSMLLAQVIRQHLPQKENLAALDLSAAPGGKTTLLAAQLPADALLLANEVVKSRAHILAENLQKWGRPNVWISCNRPADFKDLKHCFDFILVDAPCSGEGMFRKLPASRGEWSLANMQHCASRQNEILDQIIGCLAPEGVLVYSTCTFNRHENEEQIERLLAEREDLELLRLALDENWGFIESNLGYRAYPGLVSGEGFFLSVIRRKAGRAKKLKAPKKPSFKAVKELDNWAKKLDVAWGLDFWSRGEEILAFPKAHKKLGEQLAQSLYLLQAGANLLEQKGAKYRPLASSGQSLAWAKSAFPSIELEKEAALNYLRGEVLSLENMPKGWFQLHYQGLPLGWAKGLAGGRMNNYYPKHWRLRQR
;
A
#
# COMPACT_ATOMS: atom_id res chain seq x y z
N MET A 1 28.84 6.82 10.52
CA MET A 1 29.50 6.13 9.39
C MET A 1 29.59 7.14 8.26
N GLN A 2 30.79 7.37 7.70
CA GLN A 2 30.98 8.33 6.61
C GLN A 2 30.25 7.84 5.34
N LEU A 3 30.03 8.76 4.39
CA LEU A 3 29.52 8.39 3.07
C LEU A 3 30.60 7.57 2.32
N PRO A 4 30.23 6.56 1.51
CA PRO A 4 31.21 5.82 0.70
C PRO A 4 31.92 6.73 -0.30
N GLU A 5 33.23 6.57 -0.46
CA GLU A 5 34.04 7.40 -1.38
C GLU A 5 33.56 7.29 -2.83
N ASP A 6 33.36 6.07 -3.30
CA ASP A 6 32.81 5.77 -4.63
C ASP A 6 31.43 6.42 -4.85
N PHE A 7 30.59 6.51 -3.80
CA PHE A 7 29.31 7.19 -3.89
C PHE A 7 29.49 8.69 -4.07
N CYS A 8 30.38 9.30 -3.27
CA CYS A 8 30.67 10.73 -3.38
C CYS A 8 31.22 11.07 -4.77
N GLN A 9 32.14 10.29 -5.30
CA GLN A 9 32.70 10.49 -6.64
C GLN A 9 31.59 10.40 -7.71
N LEU A 10 30.78 9.33 -7.67
CA LEU A 10 29.68 9.14 -8.61
C LEU A 10 28.70 10.32 -8.61
N MET A 11 28.32 10.79 -7.43
CA MET A 11 27.36 11.90 -7.31
C MET A 11 27.95 13.24 -7.75
N GLN A 12 29.25 13.47 -7.54
CA GLN A 12 29.94 14.67 -8.04
C GLN A 12 30.04 14.70 -9.57
N GLU A 13 30.21 13.54 -10.20
CA GLU A 13 30.23 13.42 -11.66
C GLU A 13 28.82 13.60 -12.27
N GLN A 14 27.79 13.14 -11.56
CA GLN A 14 26.39 13.19 -12.00
C GLN A 14 25.73 14.56 -11.82
N LEU A 15 26.05 15.28 -10.75
CA LEU A 15 25.28 16.45 -10.31
C LEU A 15 26.03 17.76 -10.53
N PRO A 16 25.30 18.86 -10.79
CA PRO A 16 25.84 20.19 -10.61
C PRO A 16 26.43 20.35 -9.20
N ALA A 17 27.52 21.11 -9.08
CA ALA A 17 28.23 21.28 -7.81
C ALA A 17 27.32 21.79 -6.67
N ALA A 18 26.35 22.64 -6.98
CA ALA A 18 25.39 23.15 -6.01
C ALA A 18 24.43 22.04 -5.50
N ASP A 19 23.92 21.20 -6.39
CA ASP A 19 23.01 20.10 -6.04
C ASP A 19 23.74 19.02 -5.23
N TRP A 20 25.00 18.73 -5.59
CA TRP A 20 25.85 17.85 -4.78
C TRP A 20 26.05 18.39 -3.36
N ALA A 21 26.39 19.68 -3.22
CA ALA A 21 26.58 20.29 -1.91
C ALA A 21 25.30 20.22 -1.06
N ASN A 22 24.14 20.47 -1.67
CA ASN A 22 22.84 20.36 -1.00
C ASN A 22 22.53 18.92 -0.56
N LEU A 23 22.76 17.94 -1.45
CA LEU A 23 22.55 16.53 -1.14
C LEU A 23 23.47 16.08 0.01
N GLN A 24 24.75 16.44 -0.04
CA GLN A 24 25.72 16.09 1.00
C GLN A 24 25.29 16.64 2.36
N ALA A 25 24.96 17.94 2.42
CA ALA A 25 24.46 18.56 3.65
C ALA A 25 23.15 17.89 4.13
N GLY A 26 22.24 17.59 3.21
CA GLY A 26 20.98 16.91 3.51
C GLY A 26 21.14 15.50 4.07
N LEU A 27 22.14 14.74 3.61
CA LEU A 27 22.47 13.39 4.10
C LEU A 27 23.18 13.40 5.46
N GLU A 28 23.82 14.51 5.82
CA GLU A 28 24.51 14.71 7.10
C GLU A 28 23.63 15.39 8.16
N ALA A 29 22.52 16.01 7.76
CA ALA A 29 21.58 16.65 8.66
C ALA A 29 21.05 15.70 9.76
N GLU A 30 21.03 16.19 11.00
CA GLU A 30 20.51 15.44 12.15
C GLU A 30 18.98 15.31 12.13
N GLU A 31 18.29 16.33 11.63
CA GLU A 31 16.84 16.35 11.50
C GLU A 31 16.37 15.39 10.41
N LYS A 32 15.49 14.47 10.79
CA LYS A 32 14.89 13.49 9.89
C LYS A 32 13.41 13.82 9.72
N PRO A 33 12.97 14.27 8.54
CA PRO A 33 11.57 14.58 8.30
C PRO A 33 10.72 13.34 8.57
N LEU A 34 9.81 13.48 9.53
CA LEU A 34 8.80 12.50 9.84
C LEU A 34 7.51 12.92 9.15
N SER A 35 6.92 12.00 8.41
CA SER A 35 5.68 12.25 7.69
C SER A 35 4.73 11.07 7.81
N LEU A 36 3.44 11.39 7.69
CA LEU A 36 2.39 10.39 7.61
C LEU A 36 1.27 10.85 6.71
N ARG A 37 0.36 9.92 6.42
CA ARG A 37 -0.87 10.17 5.70
C ARG A 37 -2.07 9.63 6.47
N GLN A 38 -3.08 10.46 6.69
CA GLN A 38 -4.35 10.04 7.24
C GLN A 38 -5.12 9.17 6.24
N ASN A 39 -5.90 8.24 6.76
CA ASN A 39 -6.84 7.46 5.97
C ASN A 39 -8.11 8.28 5.76
N PRO A 40 -8.43 8.71 4.53
CA PRO A 40 -9.60 9.57 4.28
C PRO A 40 -10.93 8.87 4.60
N TYR A 41 -10.95 7.54 4.71
CA TYR A 41 -12.14 6.75 5.05
C TYR A 41 -12.24 6.41 6.54
N LYS A 42 -11.21 6.74 7.33
CA LYS A 42 -11.15 6.56 8.79
C LYS A 42 -10.70 7.84 9.49
N ARG A 43 -11.30 8.97 9.09
CA ARG A 43 -10.99 10.28 9.67
C ARG A 43 -11.39 10.34 11.13
N THR A 44 -10.48 10.85 11.93
CA THR A 44 -10.68 11.15 13.35
C THR A 44 -9.63 12.18 13.80
N LYS A 45 -9.81 12.77 14.99
CA LYS A 45 -8.87 13.73 15.54
C LYS A 45 -7.63 13.00 16.05
N LEU A 46 -6.47 13.25 15.43
CA LEU A 46 -5.21 12.67 15.92
C LEU A 46 -4.79 13.32 17.25
N PRO A 47 -4.14 12.58 18.17
CA PRO A 47 -3.79 13.11 19.50
C PRO A 47 -2.86 14.33 19.46
N TRP A 48 -2.07 14.45 18.41
CA TRP A 48 -1.03 15.47 18.21
C TRP A 48 -1.36 16.34 16.98
N ALA A 49 -2.64 16.51 16.67
CA ALA A 49 -3.10 17.23 15.47
C ALA A 49 -2.59 18.67 15.35
N GLU A 50 -2.26 19.33 16.46
CA GLU A 50 -1.71 20.69 16.48
C GLU A 50 -0.25 20.76 15.97
N GLN A 51 0.44 19.61 15.89
CA GLN A 51 1.81 19.49 15.37
C GLN A 51 1.87 19.15 13.87
N LEU A 52 0.71 18.96 13.23
CA LEU A 52 0.61 18.57 11.81
C LEU A 52 0.92 19.76 10.91
N GLN A 53 1.93 19.62 10.05
CA GLN A 53 2.17 20.56 8.95
C GLN A 53 1.80 19.91 7.62
N PRO A 54 0.91 20.50 6.81
CA PRO A 54 0.47 19.88 5.55
C PRO A 54 1.64 19.56 4.60
N LEU A 55 1.57 18.38 3.96
CA LEU A 55 2.47 17.99 2.89
C LEU A 55 1.96 18.55 1.55
N PRO A 56 2.69 19.46 0.86
CA PRO A 56 2.12 20.22 -0.25
C PRO A 56 1.63 19.38 -1.44
N TRP A 57 2.31 18.27 -1.74
CA TRP A 57 2.04 17.45 -2.92
C TRP A 57 1.16 16.23 -2.67
N SER A 58 0.66 16.02 -1.44
CA SER A 58 -0.26 14.91 -1.16
C SER A 58 -1.34 15.33 -0.17
N ALA A 59 -2.60 15.25 -0.61
CA ALA A 59 -3.74 15.45 0.26
C ALA A 59 -3.72 14.47 1.44
N ASP A 60 -4.25 14.92 2.58
CA ASP A 60 -4.31 14.17 3.85
C ASP A 60 -2.95 13.68 4.37
N ALA A 61 -1.85 14.22 3.85
CA ALA A 61 -0.50 13.94 4.31
C ALA A 61 0.10 15.15 5.02
N TYR A 62 0.96 14.86 6.00
CA TYR A 62 1.49 15.85 6.91
C TYR A 62 2.89 15.48 7.38
N TYR A 63 3.71 16.49 7.63
CA TYR A 63 4.91 16.38 8.46
C TYR A 63 4.52 16.42 9.95
N LEU A 64 5.32 15.74 10.76
CA LEU A 64 5.31 15.81 12.22
C LEU A 64 6.62 16.41 12.69
N LEU A 65 6.52 17.32 13.65
CA LEU A 65 7.67 17.90 14.33
C LEU A 65 8.36 16.86 15.23
N GLU A 66 7.57 16.08 15.97
CA GLU A 66 8.09 15.09 16.92
C GLU A 66 7.58 13.69 16.60
N ARG A 67 8.39 12.67 16.94
CA ARG A 67 8.01 11.27 16.75
C ARG A 67 7.28 10.72 17.97
N PRO A 68 5.95 10.52 17.93
CA PRO A 68 5.26 9.83 19.01
C PRO A 68 5.56 8.33 18.97
N ASN A 69 5.25 7.62 20.06
CA ASN A 69 5.22 6.17 20.05
C ASN A 69 3.95 5.68 19.34
N PHE A 70 4.02 5.55 18.01
CA PHE A 70 2.91 5.08 17.18
C PHE A 70 2.37 3.71 17.61
N ALA A 71 3.21 2.83 18.16
CA ALA A 71 2.77 1.50 18.58
C ALA A 71 1.79 1.57 19.76
N LEU A 72 1.87 2.62 20.59
CA LEU A 72 0.97 2.85 21.73
C LEU A 72 -0.20 3.80 21.39
N ASP A 73 -0.42 4.07 20.10
CA ASP A 73 -1.60 4.80 19.62
C ASP A 73 -2.63 3.80 19.05
N PRO A 74 -3.79 3.60 19.69
CA PRO A 74 -4.84 2.73 19.15
C PRO A 74 -5.32 3.14 17.74
N LEU A 75 -5.20 4.41 17.36
CA LEU A 75 -5.59 4.89 16.02
C LEU A 75 -4.68 4.36 14.92
N TRP A 76 -3.40 4.13 15.22
CA TRP A 76 -2.49 3.47 14.29
C TRP A 76 -2.96 2.03 14.02
N HIS A 77 -3.38 1.32 15.07
CA HIS A 77 -3.91 -0.04 14.95
C HIS A 77 -5.29 -0.11 14.31
N ALA A 78 -6.08 0.96 14.39
CA ALA A 78 -7.36 1.13 13.70
C ALA A 78 -7.20 1.46 12.20
N GLY A 79 -5.97 1.72 11.73
CA GLY A 79 -5.68 2.13 10.36
C GLY A 79 -6.11 3.56 10.05
N ALA A 80 -6.12 4.45 11.04
CA ALA A 80 -6.50 5.87 10.88
C ALA A 80 -5.45 6.67 10.11
N TYR A 81 -4.18 6.25 10.13
CA TYR A 81 -3.09 6.87 9.38
C TYR A 81 -1.96 5.86 9.11
N TYR A 82 -1.09 6.19 8.16
CA TYR A 82 0.08 5.41 7.80
C TYR A 82 1.33 6.31 7.82
N VAL A 83 2.39 5.89 8.51
CA VAL A 83 3.67 6.60 8.53
C VAL A 83 4.43 6.26 7.27
N GLN A 84 4.66 7.25 6.41
CA GLN A 84 5.28 7.06 5.10
C GLN A 84 6.18 8.25 4.79
N GLU A 85 7.27 8.01 4.08
CA GLU A 85 8.22 9.04 3.67
C GLU A 85 7.59 10.01 2.66
N ALA A 86 7.80 11.30 2.87
CA ALA A 86 7.15 12.41 2.17
C ALA A 86 7.36 12.40 0.66
N SER A 87 8.60 12.23 0.19
CA SER A 87 8.94 12.26 -1.24
C SER A 87 8.20 11.16 -2.00
N SER A 88 8.08 9.97 -1.41
CA SER A 88 7.35 8.84 -2.00
C SER A 88 5.85 9.11 -2.18
N MET A 89 5.29 10.11 -1.50
CA MET A 89 3.90 10.51 -1.66
C MET A 89 3.67 11.38 -2.91
N LEU A 90 4.71 11.74 -3.67
CA LEU A 90 4.58 12.35 -5.00
C LEU A 90 3.71 11.48 -5.94
N LEU A 91 3.64 10.17 -5.68
CA LEU A 91 2.72 9.25 -6.34
C LEU A 91 1.26 9.76 -6.38
N ALA A 92 0.83 10.55 -5.38
CA ALA A 92 -0.47 11.19 -5.37
C ALA A 92 -0.71 12.10 -6.60
N GLN A 93 0.33 12.80 -7.07
CA GLN A 93 0.24 13.64 -8.26
C GLN A 93 0.08 12.82 -9.53
N VAL A 94 0.74 11.65 -9.62
CA VAL A 94 0.58 10.75 -10.77
C VAL A 94 -0.86 10.25 -10.86
N ILE A 95 -1.43 9.81 -9.74
CA ILE A 95 -2.81 9.31 -9.71
C ILE A 95 -3.77 10.44 -10.09
N ARG A 96 -3.59 11.64 -9.52
CA ARG A 96 -4.45 12.79 -9.79
C ARG A 96 -4.43 13.20 -11.26
N GLN A 97 -3.26 13.21 -11.90
CA GLN A 97 -3.07 13.77 -13.23
C GLN A 97 -3.24 12.73 -14.34
N HIS A 98 -2.86 11.47 -14.09
CA HIS A 98 -2.69 10.46 -15.14
C HIS A 98 -3.44 9.15 -14.92
N LEU A 99 -4.15 8.96 -13.79
CA LEU A 99 -4.96 7.74 -13.63
C LEU A 99 -6.02 7.65 -14.74
N PRO A 100 -6.06 6.54 -15.52
CA PRO A 100 -7.08 6.37 -16.54
C PRO A 100 -8.50 6.48 -15.97
N GLN A 101 -9.34 7.32 -16.57
CA GLN A 101 -10.74 7.47 -16.17
C GLN A 101 -11.57 6.32 -16.76
N LYS A 102 -11.72 5.24 -15.99
CA LYS A 102 -12.32 3.99 -16.47
C LYS A 102 -13.03 3.26 -15.33
N GLU A 103 -14.21 2.72 -15.61
CA GLU A 103 -14.91 1.82 -14.69
C GLU A 103 -14.14 0.50 -14.51
N ASN A 104 -14.23 -0.08 -13.32
CA ASN A 104 -13.59 -1.36 -12.99
C ASN A 104 -12.07 -1.35 -13.28
N LEU A 105 -11.42 -0.22 -13.03
CA LEU A 105 -9.98 -0.05 -13.22
C LEU A 105 -9.21 -1.13 -12.46
N ALA A 106 -8.18 -1.71 -13.10
CA ALA A 106 -7.29 -2.67 -12.46
C ALA A 106 -5.90 -2.05 -12.23
N ALA A 107 -5.46 -2.01 -10.97
CA ALA A 107 -4.17 -1.50 -10.56
C ALA A 107 -3.30 -2.60 -9.94
N LEU A 108 -1.98 -2.51 -10.13
CA LEU A 108 -0.97 -3.38 -9.54
C LEU A 108 0.07 -2.54 -8.80
N ASP A 109 0.34 -2.86 -7.54
CA ASP A 109 1.54 -2.48 -6.82
C ASP A 109 2.44 -3.73 -6.71
N LEU A 110 3.53 -3.76 -7.48
CA LEU A 110 4.33 -4.97 -7.68
C LEU A 110 5.20 -5.35 -6.47
N SER A 111 5.63 -4.34 -5.72
CA SER A 111 6.59 -4.43 -4.60
C SER A 111 6.00 -3.73 -3.37
N ALA A 112 4.86 -4.23 -2.94
CA ALA A 112 3.91 -3.50 -2.11
C ALA A 112 4.32 -3.39 -0.64
N ALA A 113 5.10 -4.33 -0.07
CA ALA A 113 5.36 -4.30 1.37
C ALA A 113 6.30 -3.15 1.77
N PRO A 114 6.06 -2.50 2.91
CA PRO A 114 5.07 -2.83 3.94
C PRO A 114 3.65 -2.29 3.68
N GLY A 115 3.39 -1.55 2.60
CA GLY A 115 2.05 -1.12 2.19
C GLY A 115 1.82 0.39 2.11
N GLY A 116 2.84 1.23 2.28
CA GLY A 116 2.68 2.69 2.28
C GLY A 116 2.13 3.23 0.94
N LYS A 117 2.76 2.83 -0.18
CA LYS A 117 2.30 3.20 -1.52
C LYS A 117 0.99 2.50 -1.90
N THR A 118 0.81 1.24 -1.51
CA THR A 118 -0.46 0.52 -1.70
C THR A 118 -1.63 1.20 -0.98
N THR A 119 -1.45 1.64 0.26
CA THR A 119 -2.49 2.38 1.00
C THR A 119 -2.74 3.77 0.42
N LEU A 120 -1.75 4.37 -0.25
CA LEU A 120 -1.91 5.61 -1.01
C LEU A 120 -2.80 5.37 -2.23
N LEU A 121 -2.46 4.36 -3.04
CA LEU A 121 -3.27 3.93 -4.18
C LEU A 121 -4.68 3.58 -3.72
N ALA A 122 -4.81 2.78 -2.67
CA ALA A 122 -6.11 2.45 -2.09
C ALA A 122 -6.85 3.68 -1.52
N ALA A 123 -6.19 4.79 -1.18
CA ALA A 123 -6.93 5.98 -0.76
C ALA A 123 -7.59 6.70 -1.94
N GLN A 124 -6.92 6.71 -3.10
CA GLN A 124 -7.25 7.56 -4.25
C GLN A 124 -7.93 6.82 -5.41
N LEU A 125 -7.77 5.50 -5.51
CA LEU A 125 -8.45 4.71 -6.53
C LEU A 125 -9.97 4.69 -6.31
N PRO A 126 -10.77 4.68 -7.40
CA PRO A 126 -12.22 4.51 -7.34
C PRO A 126 -12.65 3.30 -6.49
N ALA A 127 -13.84 3.38 -5.91
CA ALA A 127 -14.34 2.34 -5.00
C ALA A 127 -14.53 0.99 -5.71
N ASP A 128 -14.87 1.03 -7.00
CA ASP A 128 -15.04 -0.11 -7.89
C ASP A 128 -13.75 -0.58 -8.55
N ALA A 129 -12.58 0.03 -8.30
CA ALA A 129 -11.31 -0.44 -8.85
C ALA A 129 -10.86 -1.75 -8.18
N LEU A 130 -10.06 -2.59 -8.84
CA LEU A 130 -9.32 -3.69 -8.21
C LEU A 130 -7.87 -3.27 -8.03
N LEU A 131 -7.35 -3.28 -6.80
CA LEU A 131 -5.93 -3.06 -6.52
C LEU A 131 -5.28 -4.37 -6.09
N LEU A 132 -4.35 -4.89 -6.89
CA LEU A 132 -3.50 -6.03 -6.52
C LEU A 132 -2.20 -5.54 -5.89
N ALA A 133 -1.94 -5.92 -4.65
CA ALA A 133 -0.71 -5.65 -3.92
C ALA A 133 0.14 -6.92 -3.85
N ASN A 134 1.28 -6.92 -4.53
CA ASN A 134 2.19 -8.06 -4.59
C ASN A 134 3.42 -7.83 -3.72
N GLU A 135 3.87 -8.86 -3.00
CA GLU A 135 5.15 -8.86 -2.31
C GLU A 135 5.83 -10.22 -2.49
N VAL A 136 7.04 -10.23 -3.04
CA VAL A 136 7.74 -11.48 -3.35
C VAL A 136 8.23 -12.22 -2.10
N VAL A 137 8.54 -11.50 -1.03
CA VAL A 137 9.04 -12.07 0.24
C VAL A 137 7.88 -12.40 1.17
N LYS A 138 7.61 -13.69 1.36
CA LYS A 138 6.48 -14.20 2.16
C LYS A 138 6.33 -13.56 3.56
N SER A 139 7.43 -13.37 4.29
CA SER A 139 7.37 -12.74 5.62
C SER A 139 6.90 -11.29 5.55
N ARG A 140 7.37 -10.52 4.56
CA ARG A 140 6.92 -9.15 4.30
C ARG A 140 5.50 -9.10 3.76
N ALA A 141 5.07 -10.10 3.00
CA ALA A 141 3.70 -10.19 2.50
C ALA A 141 2.67 -10.33 3.63
N HIS A 142 3.04 -10.95 4.76
CA HIS A 142 2.20 -10.98 5.95
C HIS A 142 2.11 -9.61 6.65
N ILE A 143 3.21 -8.84 6.69
CA ILE A 143 3.21 -7.46 7.20
C ILE A 143 2.33 -6.56 6.31
N LEU A 144 2.47 -6.70 5.00
CA LEU A 144 1.61 -6.03 4.02
C LEU A 144 0.14 -6.36 4.27
N ALA A 145 -0.19 -7.64 4.43
CA ALA A 145 -1.57 -8.07 4.68
C ALA A 145 -2.16 -7.48 5.96
N GLU A 146 -1.39 -7.45 7.04
CA GLU A 146 -1.80 -6.79 8.29
C GLU A 146 -2.11 -5.31 8.06
N ASN A 147 -1.20 -4.56 7.44
CA ASN A 147 -1.39 -3.13 7.20
C ASN A 147 -2.60 -2.84 6.31
N LEU A 148 -2.81 -3.63 5.24
CA LEU A 148 -3.94 -3.42 4.32
C LEU A 148 -5.28 -3.83 4.95
N GLN A 149 -5.30 -4.87 5.79
CA GLN A 149 -6.50 -5.26 6.53
C GLN A 149 -6.88 -4.20 7.58
N LYS A 150 -5.89 -3.62 8.27
CA LYS A 150 -6.10 -2.47 9.15
C LYS A 150 -6.56 -1.23 8.37
N TRP A 151 -6.00 -0.97 7.18
CA TRP A 151 -6.44 0.13 6.31
C TRP A 151 -7.91 -0.01 5.88
N GLY A 152 -8.35 -1.25 5.63
CA GLY A 152 -9.75 -1.65 5.60
C GLY A 152 -10.46 -1.53 4.24
N ARG A 153 -9.80 -1.04 3.19
CA ARG A 153 -10.36 -0.93 1.83
C ARG A 153 -10.71 -2.33 1.27
N PRO A 154 -11.96 -2.59 0.84
CA PRO A 154 -12.38 -3.94 0.45
C PRO A 154 -11.94 -4.36 -0.96
N ASN A 155 -11.46 -3.41 -1.75
CA ASN A 155 -11.09 -3.62 -3.13
C ASN A 155 -9.59 -3.97 -3.33
N VAL A 156 -8.90 -4.30 -2.24
CA VAL A 156 -7.47 -4.62 -2.22
C VAL A 156 -7.28 -6.13 -2.16
N TRP A 157 -6.51 -6.65 -3.11
CA TRP A 157 -6.11 -8.04 -3.25
C TRP A 157 -4.64 -8.17 -2.89
N ILE A 158 -4.23 -9.31 -2.36
CA ILE A 158 -2.85 -9.52 -1.90
C ILE A 158 -2.29 -10.80 -2.50
N SER A 159 -1.13 -10.70 -3.13
CA SER A 159 -0.41 -11.81 -3.73
C SER A 159 1.03 -11.90 -3.24
N CYS A 160 1.62 -13.09 -3.34
CA CYS A 160 3.02 -13.31 -2.99
C CYS A 160 3.71 -14.10 -4.10
N ASN A 161 4.19 -13.38 -5.12
CA ASN A 161 4.74 -13.95 -6.34
C ASN A 161 5.94 -13.15 -6.86
N ARG A 162 6.75 -13.80 -7.71
CA ARG A 162 7.81 -13.13 -8.45
C ARG A 162 7.22 -12.45 -9.69
N PRO A 163 7.85 -11.41 -10.24
CA PRO A 163 7.36 -10.74 -11.44
C PRO A 163 7.17 -11.70 -12.63
N ALA A 164 8.04 -12.71 -12.79
CA ALA A 164 7.93 -13.73 -13.83
C ALA A 164 6.61 -14.54 -13.80
N ASP A 165 5.97 -14.65 -12.64
CA ASP A 165 4.72 -15.41 -12.47
C ASP A 165 3.52 -14.64 -13.10
N PHE A 166 3.69 -13.35 -13.44
CA PHE A 166 2.66 -12.51 -14.09
C PHE A 166 2.59 -12.66 -15.62
N LYS A 167 3.43 -13.49 -16.24
CA LYS A 167 3.54 -13.66 -17.71
C LYS A 167 2.21 -13.87 -18.46
N ASP A 168 1.22 -14.48 -17.82
CA ASP A 168 -0.09 -14.79 -18.40
C ASP A 168 -1.13 -13.67 -18.22
N LEU A 169 -0.77 -12.60 -17.51
CA LEU A 169 -1.61 -11.43 -17.19
C LEU A 169 -1.42 -10.27 -18.16
N LYS A 170 -1.21 -10.58 -19.44
CA LYS A 170 -1.00 -9.56 -20.49
C LYS A 170 -2.18 -8.60 -20.58
N HIS A 171 -1.88 -7.30 -20.59
CA HIS A 171 -2.83 -6.19 -20.70
C HIS A 171 -3.96 -6.22 -19.65
N CYS A 172 -3.66 -6.67 -18.42
CA CYS A 172 -4.65 -6.81 -17.35
C CYS A 172 -4.73 -5.59 -16.42
N PHE A 173 -3.72 -4.73 -16.37
CA PHE A 173 -3.66 -3.61 -15.43
C PHE A 173 -3.62 -2.27 -16.17
N ASP A 174 -4.55 -1.39 -15.83
CA ASP A 174 -4.61 -0.01 -16.30
C ASP A 174 -3.61 0.89 -15.57
N PHE A 175 -3.17 0.49 -14.38
CA PHE A 175 -2.13 1.17 -13.62
C PHE A 175 -1.16 0.17 -12.99
N ILE A 176 0.15 0.39 -13.14
CA ILE A 176 1.19 -0.43 -12.51
C ILE A 176 2.17 0.47 -11.77
N LEU A 177 2.41 0.18 -10.50
CA LEU A 177 3.50 0.74 -9.72
C LEU A 177 4.62 -0.31 -9.57
N VAL A 178 5.81 0.07 -10.02
CA VAL A 178 7.07 -0.65 -9.80
C VAL A 178 7.94 0.19 -8.88
N ASP A 179 7.75 0.03 -7.57
CA ASP A 179 8.68 0.54 -6.56
C ASP A 179 9.84 -0.45 -6.44
N ALA A 180 10.89 -0.21 -7.22
CA ALA A 180 11.88 -1.25 -7.49
C ALA A 180 12.86 -1.42 -6.31
N PRO A 181 13.28 -2.66 -6.00
CA PRO A 181 14.39 -2.87 -5.08
C PRO A 181 15.65 -2.21 -5.65
N CYS A 182 16.30 -1.38 -4.84
CA CYS A 182 17.42 -0.54 -5.26
C CYS A 182 18.57 -0.55 -4.24
N SER A 183 19.69 0.09 -4.59
CA SER A 183 20.84 0.27 -3.69
C SER A 183 20.53 1.10 -2.44
N GLY A 184 19.44 1.89 -2.47
CA GLY A 184 18.82 2.48 -1.27
C GLY A 184 19.59 3.66 -0.69
N GLU A 185 20.23 4.48 -1.52
CA GLU A 185 21.00 5.65 -1.09
C GLU A 185 20.17 6.66 -0.27
N GLY A 186 18.87 6.78 -0.53
CA GLY A 186 17.95 7.59 0.28
C GLY A 186 17.77 7.06 1.71
N MET A 187 18.20 5.84 2.02
CA MET A 187 18.18 5.31 3.38
C MET A 187 19.41 5.69 4.20
N PHE A 188 20.45 6.30 3.60
CA PHE A 188 21.71 6.62 4.27
C PHE A 188 21.57 7.50 5.51
N ARG A 189 20.57 8.38 5.54
CA ARG A 189 20.28 9.23 6.71
C ARG A 189 19.42 8.51 7.74
N LYS A 190 18.37 7.79 7.31
CA LYS A 190 17.50 7.00 8.22
C LYS A 190 18.22 5.83 8.88
N LEU A 191 19.01 5.08 8.14
CA LEU A 191 19.71 3.87 8.55
C LEU A 191 21.21 3.99 8.22
N PRO A 192 22.03 4.60 9.08
CA PRO A 192 23.46 4.82 8.79
C PRO A 192 24.25 3.54 8.44
N ALA A 193 23.79 2.36 8.88
CA ALA A 193 24.40 1.08 8.53
C ALA A 193 24.31 0.75 7.03
N SER A 194 23.28 1.25 6.33
CA SER A 194 23.11 1.04 4.87
C SER A 194 24.25 1.63 4.05
N ARG A 195 24.98 2.62 4.58
CA ARG A 195 26.19 3.17 3.93
C ARG A 195 27.27 2.10 3.75
N GLY A 196 27.40 1.16 4.69
CA GLY A 196 28.37 0.06 4.60
C GLY A 196 27.94 -1.10 3.71
N GLU A 197 26.66 -1.15 3.32
CA GLU A 197 26.11 -2.17 2.41
C GLU A 197 26.15 -1.70 0.94
N TRP A 198 26.35 -0.39 0.72
CA TRP A 198 26.41 0.19 -0.61
C TRP A 198 27.77 -0.06 -1.27
N SER A 199 27.75 -0.35 -2.58
CA SER A 199 28.93 -0.49 -3.43
C SER A 199 28.53 -0.38 -4.90
N LEU A 200 29.48 -0.07 -5.78
CA LEU A 200 29.28 -0.05 -7.23
C LEU A 200 28.75 -1.41 -7.76
N ALA A 201 29.25 -2.52 -7.21
CA ALA A 201 28.79 -3.85 -7.58
C ALA A 201 27.32 -4.08 -7.18
N ASN A 202 26.91 -3.65 -5.99
CA ASN A 202 25.52 -3.74 -5.55
C ASN A 202 24.58 -2.86 -6.39
N MET A 203 25.02 -1.64 -6.74
CA MET A 203 24.30 -0.74 -7.64
C MET A 203 24.06 -1.40 -9.01
N GLN A 204 25.10 -1.97 -9.64
CA GLN A 204 24.98 -2.68 -10.92
C GLN A 204 24.05 -3.90 -10.82
N HIS A 205 24.14 -4.66 -9.73
CA HIS A 205 23.25 -5.80 -9.47
C HIS A 205 21.79 -5.35 -9.34
N CYS A 206 21.53 -4.23 -8.66
CA CYS A 206 20.20 -3.65 -8.54
C CYS A 206 19.67 -3.17 -9.90
N ALA A 207 20.47 -2.44 -10.67
CA ALA A 207 20.12 -1.98 -12.02
C ALA A 207 19.77 -3.15 -12.96
N SER A 208 20.55 -4.24 -12.93
CA SER A 208 20.25 -5.45 -13.71
C SER A 208 18.93 -6.10 -13.28
N ARG A 209 18.70 -6.21 -11.97
CA ARG A 209 17.43 -6.75 -11.43
C ARG A 209 16.23 -5.87 -11.80
N GLN A 210 16.37 -4.55 -11.76
CA GLN A 210 15.30 -3.60 -12.12
C GLN A 210 14.89 -3.78 -13.57
N ASN A 211 15.87 -3.93 -14.46
CA ASN A 211 15.66 -4.25 -15.86
C ASN A 211 14.85 -5.55 -16.05
N GLU A 212 15.25 -6.64 -15.39
CA GLU A 212 14.51 -7.91 -15.43
C GLU A 212 13.06 -7.78 -14.94
N ILE A 213 12.84 -7.01 -13.86
CA ILE A 213 11.52 -6.75 -13.30
C ILE A 213 10.64 -6.02 -14.31
N LEU A 214 11.16 -4.94 -14.91
CA LEU A 214 10.44 -4.15 -15.92
C LEU A 214 10.06 -5.01 -17.13
N ASP A 215 10.97 -5.84 -17.63
CA ASP A 215 10.75 -6.68 -18.80
C ASP A 215 9.64 -7.73 -18.55
N GLN A 216 9.59 -8.27 -17.33
CA GLN A 216 8.58 -9.26 -16.92
C GLN A 216 7.19 -8.64 -16.74
N ILE A 217 7.10 -7.37 -16.34
CA ILE A 217 5.83 -6.73 -15.97
C ILE A 217 5.26 -5.79 -17.02
N ILE A 218 6.09 -5.22 -17.90
CA ILE A 218 5.61 -4.25 -18.89
C ILE A 218 4.52 -4.85 -19.79
N GLY A 219 4.58 -6.15 -20.10
CA GLY A 219 3.54 -6.84 -20.88
C GLY A 219 2.17 -6.92 -20.19
N CYS A 220 2.12 -6.73 -18.87
CA CYS A 220 0.87 -6.74 -18.10
C CYS A 220 0.12 -5.40 -18.17
N LEU A 221 0.81 -4.32 -18.57
CA LEU A 221 0.22 -2.99 -18.74
C LEU A 221 -0.78 -2.99 -19.90
N ALA A 222 -2.01 -2.56 -19.64
CA ALA A 222 -3.05 -2.42 -20.64
C ALA A 222 -2.74 -1.29 -21.63
N PRO A 223 -3.31 -1.31 -22.85
CA PRO A 223 -3.31 -0.14 -23.73
C PRO A 223 -3.88 1.09 -23.01
N GLU A 224 -3.27 2.25 -23.21
CA GLU A 224 -3.54 3.49 -22.46
C GLU A 224 -3.26 3.40 -20.95
N GLY A 225 -2.70 2.28 -20.49
CA GLY A 225 -2.34 2.09 -19.09
C GLY A 225 -1.10 2.89 -18.71
N VAL A 226 -1.01 3.24 -17.43
CA VAL A 226 0.09 4.01 -16.85
C VAL A 226 0.97 3.12 -15.97
N LEU A 227 2.28 3.15 -16.20
CA LEU A 227 3.29 2.57 -15.34
C LEU A 227 4.05 3.68 -14.62
N VAL A 228 4.19 3.53 -13.31
CA VAL A 228 5.06 4.36 -12.47
C VAL A 228 6.24 3.51 -12.06
N TYR A 229 7.43 3.98 -12.39
CA TYR A 229 8.68 3.44 -11.89
C TYR A 229 9.20 4.36 -10.78
N SER A 230 9.60 3.79 -9.65
CA SER A 230 10.24 4.56 -8.58
C SER A 230 11.32 3.79 -7.85
N THR A 231 12.26 4.53 -7.28
CA THR A 231 13.31 4.02 -6.40
C THR A 231 13.53 4.97 -5.23
N CYS A 232 14.20 4.50 -4.17
CA CYS A 232 14.75 5.37 -3.12
C CYS A 232 16.28 5.54 -3.26
N THR A 233 16.77 5.69 -4.49
CA THR A 233 18.20 5.88 -4.79
C THR A 233 18.45 7.06 -5.74
N PHE A 234 19.68 7.57 -5.79
CA PHE A 234 20.03 8.80 -6.50
C PHE A 234 20.77 8.57 -7.81
N ASN A 235 21.53 7.49 -7.95
CA ASN A 235 22.33 7.23 -9.14
C ASN A 235 21.49 7.11 -10.44
N ARG A 236 22.06 7.47 -11.60
CA ARG A 236 21.38 7.36 -12.91
C ARG A 236 21.19 5.92 -13.37
N HIS A 237 22.08 5.00 -13.00
CA HIS A 237 22.05 3.60 -13.43
C HIS A 237 20.73 2.90 -13.05
N GLU A 238 20.24 3.17 -11.85
CA GLU A 238 18.99 2.61 -11.33
C GLU A 238 17.76 3.48 -11.65
N ASN A 239 17.96 4.66 -12.25
CA ASN A 239 16.91 5.65 -12.50
C ASN A 239 16.74 5.90 -14.00
N GLU A 240 17.35 6.94 -14.55
CA GLU A 240 17.21 7.35 -15.95
C GLU A 240 17.55 6.23 -16.92
N GLU A 241 18.63 5.48 -16.70
CA GLU A 241 19.09 4.46 -17.65
C GLU A 241 18.08 3.31 -17.79
N GLN A 242 17.34 3.00 -16.73
CA GLN A 242 16.25 2.02 -16.75
C GLN A 242 15.12 2.46 -17.68
N ILE A 243 14.77 3.76 -17.60
CA ILE A 243 13.69 4.36 -18.40
C ILE A 243 14.13 4.58 -19.85
N GLU A 244 15.35 5.07 -20.06
CA GLU A 244 15.99 5.22 -21.37
C GLU A 244 15.96 3.90 -22.14
N ARG A 245 16.44 2.82 -21.52
CA ARG A 245 16.43 1.48 -22.12
C ARG A 245 15.01 1.05 -22.48
N LEU A 246 14.08 1.15 -21.53
CA LEU A 246 12.71 0.69 -21.72
C LEU A 246 12.01 1.43 -22.86
N LEU A 247 12.22 2.74 -22.99
CA LEU A 247 11.66 3.55 -24.08
C LEU A 247 12.35 3.29 -25.43
N ALA A 248 13.66 3.04 -25.44
CA ALA A 248 14.41 2.72 -26.65
C ALA A 248 14.03 1.35 -27.25
N GLU A 249 13.71 0.36 -26.39
CA GLU A 249 13.32 -0.98 -26.82
C GLU A 249 11.84 -1.08 -27.24
N ARG A 250 11.02 -0.07 -26.92
CA ARG A 250 9.55 -0.15 -27.02
C ARG A 250 8.91 1.14 -27.55
N GLU A 251 8.61 1.14 -28.85
CA GLU A 251 7.93 2.26 -29.52
C GLU A 251 6.47 2.47 -29.06
N ASP A 252 5.88 1.48 -28.39
CA ASP A 252 4.52 1.55 -27.87
C ASP A 252 4.42 2.20 -26.48
N LEU A 253 5.52 2.74 -25.97
CA LEU A 253 5.61 3.46 -24.71
C LEU A 253 5.95 4.93 -24.94
N GLU A 254 5.52 5.78 -24.02
CA GLU A 254 5.86 7.20 -24.00
C GLU A 254 5.94 7.75 -22.58
N LEU A 255 6.79 8.74 -22.36
CA LEU A 255 6.92 9.42 -21.07
C LEU A 255 5.75 10.37 -20.83
N LEU A 256 5.20 10.37 -19.62
CA LEU A 256 4.24 11.36 -19.15
C LEU A 256 4.90 12.34 -18.18
N ARG A 257 4.60 13.64 -18.36
CA ARG A 257 5.05 14.72 -17.48
C ARG A 257 4.02 15.03 -16.42
N LEU A 258 4.49 15.40 -15.23
CA LEU A 258 3.69 15.93 -14.14
C LEU A 258 3.80 17.46 -14.15
N ALA A 259 2.69 18.14 -13.94
CA ALA A 259 2.69 19.54 -13.55
C ALA A 259 2.92 19.60 -12.03
N LEU A 260 4.13 19.98 -11.62
CA LEU A 260 4.52 20.16 -10.22
C LEU A 260 4.71 21.64 -9.90
N ASP A 261 4.49 22.02 -8.65
CA ASP A 261 4.87 23.35 -8.17
C ASP A 261 6.39 23.38 -7.95
N GLU A 262 7.08 24.34 -8.58
CA GLU A 262 8.53 24.51 -8.49
C GLU A 262 8.99 24.72 -7.04
N ASN A 263 8.12 25.27 -6.18
CA ASN A 263 8.42 25.50 -4.76
C ASN A 263 8.49 24.22 -3.94
N TRP A 264 8.11 23.06 -4.49
CA TRP A 264 8.22 21.78 -3.79
C TRP A 264 9.64 21.19 -3.78
N GLY A 265 10.57 21.76 -4.57
CA GLY A 265 11.98 21.40 -4.56
C GLY A 265 12.34 20.10 -5.30
N PHE A 266 11.39 19.46 -5.99
CA PHE A 266 11.70 18.33 -6.86
C PHE A 266 12.47 18.81 -8.08
N ILE A 267 13.55 18.10 -8.42
CA ILE A 267 14.30 18.34 -9.65
C ILE A 267 13.67 17.51 -10.78
N GLU A 268 13.24 18.19 -11.84
CA GLU A 268 12.79 17.54 -13.07
C GLU A 268 13.99 17.19 -13.96
N SER A 269 14.11 15.91 -14.33
CA SER A 269 15.06 15.45 -15.34
C SER A 269 14.35 15.21 -16.68
N ASN A 270 15.09 14.82 -17.72
CA ASN A 270 14.50 14.44 -19.01
C ASN A 270 13.61 13.19 -18.94
N LEU A 271 13.65 12.41 -17.86
CA LEU A 271 12.97 11.11 -17.76
C LEU A 271 12.18 10.91 -16.46
N GLY A 272 12.14 11.90 -15.57
CA GLY A 272 11.41 11.78 -14.32
C GLY A 272 11.66 12.93 -13.36
N TYR A 273 11.41 12.66 -12.08
CA TYR A 273 11.46 13.62 -10.99
C TYR A 273 12.31 13.06 -9.86
N ARG A 274 13.14 13.92 -9.29
CA ARG A 274 14.10 13.58 -8.23
C ARG A 274 13.79 14.39 -6.98
N ALA A 275 13.81 13.72 -5.84
CA ALA A 275 13.88 14.36 -4.54
C ALA A 275 15.26 14.08 -3.95
N TYR A 276 16.00 15.14 -3.63
CA TYR A 276 17.21 15.04 -2.83
C TYR A 276 16.95 15.59 -1.42
N PRO A 277 17.44 14.92 -0.37
CA PRO A 277 17.62 15.55 0.93
C PRO A 277 18.26 16.94 0.79
N GLY A 278 17.71 17.93 1.50
CA GLY A 278 18.19 19.31 1.46
C GLY A 278 17.45 20.20 0.46
N LEU A 279 16.92 19.64 -0.63
CA LEU A 279 16.06 20.35 -1.58
C LEU A 279 14.58 20.07 -1.32
N VAL A 280 14.26 18.80 -1.07
CA VAL A 280 12.94 18.34 -0.62
C VAL A 280 13.06 17.95 0.84
N SER A 281 12.08 18.33 1.66
CA SER A 281 11.96 17.83 3.04
C SER A 281 11.55 16.35 3.03
N GLY A 282 12.51 15.49 2.73
CA GLY A 282 12.34 14.05 2.52
C GLY A 282 13.69 13.34 2.50
N GLU A 283 13.67 12.02 2.34
CA GLU A 283 14.89 11.19 2.42
C GLU A 283 15.57 10.93 1.08
N GLY A 284 14.84 11.07 -0.03
CA GLY A 284 15.36 10.73 -1.34
C GLY A 284 14.42 9.83 -2.13
N PHE A 285 14.17 10.20 -3.38
CA PHE A 285 13.24 9.47 -4.24
C PHE A 285 13.47 9.79 -5.71
N PHE A 286 13.24 8.82 -6.59
CA PHE A 286 13.10 9.02 -8.02
C PHE A 286 11.73 8.49 -8.47
N LEU A 287 11.09 9.19 -9.41
CA LEU A 287 9.83 8.78 -10.01
C LEU A 287 9.79 9.10 -11.50
N SER A 288 9.41 8.11 -12.31
CA SER A 288 9.13 8.25 -13.72
C SER A 288 7.74 7.70 -14.05
N VAL A 289 7.06 8.33 -15.01
CA VAL A 289 5.71 7.95 -15.44
C VAL A 289 5.74 7.64 -16.92
N ILE A 290 5.29 6.44 -17.28
CA ILE A 290 5.24 5.95 -18.65
C ILE A 290 3.80 5.56 -18.97
N ARG A 291 3.33 5.90 -20.17
CA ARG A 291 2.06 5.41 -20.71
C ARG A 291 2.32 4.44 -21.84
N ARG A 292 1.52 3.38 -21.91
CA ARG A 292 1.40 2.57 -23.13
C ARG A 292 0.42 3.24 -24.08
N LYS A 293 0.83 3.43 -25.34
CA LYS A 293 -0.03 3.97 -26.39
C LYS A 293 -1.25 3.09 -26.65
N ALA A 294 -2.24 3.67 -27.32
CA ALA A 294 -3.47 2.99 -27.67
C ALA A 294 -3.19 1.73 -28.49
N GLY A 295 -3.99 0.70 -28.26
CA GLY A 295 -3.74 -0.61 -28.84
C GLY A 295 -4.84 -1.60 -28.49
N ARG A 296 -4.72 -2.82 -29.02
CA ARG A 296 -5.74 -3.84 -28.85
C ARG A 296 -5.64 -4.47 -27.46
N ALA A 297 -6.67 -4.26 -26.64
CA ALA A 297 -6.82 -4.97 -25.37
C ALA A 297 -7.01 -6.47 -25.60
N LYS A 298 -6.35 -7.30 -24.78
CA LYS A 298 -6.55 -8.75 -24.81
C LYS A 298 -7.84 -9.07 -24.04
N LYS A 299 -8.78 -9.77 -24.68
CA LYS A 299 -9.95 -10.27 -23.96
C LYS A 299 -9.50 -11.33 -22.95
N LEU A 300 -9.79 -11.10 -21.67
CA LEU A 300 -9.63 -12.12 -20.63
C LEU A 300 -10.38 -13.39 -21.05
N LYS A 301 -9.82 -14.58 -20.81
CA LYS A 301 -10.51 -15.84 -21.11
C LYS A 301 -11.33 -16.28 -19.91
N ALA A 302 -12.49 -16.90 -20.16
CA ALA A 302 -13.23 -17.54 -19.08
C ALA A 302 -12.44 -18.77 -18.60
N PRO A 303 -12.30 -18.99 -17.29
CA PRO A 303 -11.52 -20.10 -16.77
C PRO A 303 -12.30 -21.42 -16.87
N LYS A 304 -11.59 -22.54 -17.10
CA LYS A 304 -12.23 -23.87 -17.19
C LYS A 304 -12.78 -24.35 -15.83
N LYS A 305 -12.11 -24.00 -14.73
CA LYS A 305 -12.53 -24.31 -13.36
C LYS A 305 -12.52 -23.03 -12.53
N PRO A 306 -13.65 -22.63 -11.92
CA PRO A 306 -13.71 -21.41 -11.12
C PRO A 306 -13.03 -21.62 -9.76
N SER A 307 -12.16 -20.68 -9.40
CA SER A 307 -11.55 -20.52 -8.09
C SER A 307 -12.51 -19.89 -7.08
N PHE A 308 -13.49 -19.11 -7.55
CA PHE A 308 -14.48 -18.43 -6.71
C PHE A 308 -15.89 -18.91 -7.04
N LYS A 309 -16.63 -19.34 -6.01
CA LYS A 309 -18.04 -19.74 -6.14
C LYS A 309 -18.94 -18.69 -5.48
N ALA A 310 -20.02 -18.29 -6.14
CA ALA A 310 -20.99 -17.38 -5.54
C ALA A 310 -21.70 -18.05 -4.36
N VAL A 311 -21.95 -17.30 -3.29
CA VAL A 311 -22.60 -17.81 -2.07
C VAL A 311 -23.99 -17.20 -1.94
N LYS A 312 -25.03 -18.04 -1.95
CA LYS A 312 -26.44 -17.59 -1.92
C LYS A 312 -27.04 -17.50 -0.52
N GLU A 313 -26.50 -18.19 0.47
CA GLU A 313 -27.10 -18.33 1.82
C GLU A 313 -26.58 -17.29 2.85
N LEU A 314 -26.22 -16.08 2.38
CA LEU A 314 -25.61 -15.04 3.21
C LEU A 314 -26.47 -13.78 3.35
N ASP A 315 -27.77 -13.83 3.10
CA ASP A 315 -28.66 -12.65 3.08
C ASP A 315 -28.54 -11.77 4.34
N ASN A 316 -28.43 -12.37 5.53
CA ASN A 316 -28.26 -11.63 6.79
C ASN A 316 -26.90 -10.92 6.90
N TRP A 317 -25.86 -11.46 6.26
CA TRP A 317 -24.54 -10.82 6.17
C TRP A 317 -24.47 -9.83 5.01
N ALA A 318 -25.18 -10.07 3.91
CA ALA A 318 -25.24 -9.17 2.77
C ALA A 318 -25.84 -7.82 3.17
N LYS A 319 -26.90 -7.82 3.99
CA LYS A 319 -27.50 -6.60 4.58
C LYS A 319 -26.55 -5.79 5.48
N LYS A 320 -25.43 -6.38 5.89
CA LYS A 320 -24.40 -5.74 6.72
C LYS A 320 -23.28 -5.12 5.90
N LEU A 321 -23.20 -5.40 4.60
CA LEU A 321 -22.23 -4.78 3.72
C LEU A 321 -22.63 -3.32 3.47
N ASP A 322 -21.63 -2.46 3.34
CA ASP A 322 -21.83 -1.11 2.86
C ASP A 322 -22.10 -1.15 1.35
N VAL A 323 -23.31 -0.76 0.98
CA VAL A 323 -23.83 -0.79 -0.39
C VAL A 323 -23.01 0.08 -1.35
N ALA A 324 -22.28 1.08 -0.85
CA ALA A 324 -21.45 1.97 -1.67
C ALA A 324 -20.33 1.22 -2.41
N TRP A 325 -19.94 0.04 -1.93
CA TRP A 325 -18.89 -0.77 -2.56
C TRP A 325 -19.39 -1.75 -3.62
N GLY A 326 -20.71 -1.96 -3.76
CA GLY A 326 -21.27 -2.90 -4.74
C GLY A 326 -20.69 -4.32 -4.65
N LEU A 327 -20.48 -4.83 -3.42
CA LEU A 327 -19.80 -6.11 -3.18
C LEU A 327 -20.76 -7.30 -3.27
N ASP A 328 -20.25 -8.39 -3.85
CA ASP A 328 -20.87 -9.72 -3.82
C ASP A 328 -20.03 -10.69 -2.97
N PHE A 329 -20.67 -11.68 -2.37
CA PHE A 329 -19.97 -12.75 -1.65
C PHE A 329 -19.53 -13.90 -2.55
N TRP A 330 -18.31 -14.35 -2.30
CA TRP A 330 -17.66 -15.46 -2.96
C TRP A 330 -17.04 -16.40 -1.92
N SER A 331 -17.02 -17.69 -2.19
CA SER A 331 -16.30 -18.68 -1.40
C SER A 331 -15.05 -19.16 -2.14
N ARG A 332 -13.95 -19.29 -1.40
CA ARG A 332 -12.72 -19.97 -1.82
C ARG A 332 -12.28 -20.91 -0.70
N GLY A 333 -12.69 -22.19 -0.79
CA GLY A 333 -12.58 -23.12 0.33
C GLY A 333 -13.55 -22.74 1.46
N GLU A 334 -13.08 -22.68 2.70
CA GLU A 334 -13.86 -22.23 3.87
C GLU A 334 -13.87 -20.71 4.04
N GLU A 335 -13.06 -19.97 3.29
CA GLU A 335 -13.03 -18.51 3.32
C GLU A 335 -14.19 -17.95 2.50
N ILE A 336 -14.90 -16.98 3.09
CA ILE A 336 -15.90 -16.16 2.45
C ILE A 336 -15.34 -14.75 2.30
N LEU A 337 -15.22 -14.33 1.06
CA LEU A 337 -14.63 -13.07 0.64
C LEU A 337 -15.62 -12.25 -0.17
N ALA A 338 -15.38 -10.95 -0.27
CA ALA A 338 -16.28 -10.01 -0.91
C ALA A 338 -15.52 -9.10 -1.89
N PHE A 339 -16.00 -9.05 -3.13
CA PHE A 339 -15.53 -8.14 -4.16
C PHE A 339 -16.63 -7.93 -5.23
N PRO A 340 -16.59 -6.82 -6.00
CA PRO A 340 -17.61 -6.55 -7.02
C PRO A 340 -17.64 -7.60 -8.13
N LYS A 341 -18.83 -8.04 -8.55
CA LYS A 341 -19.00 -9.03 -9.64
C LYS A 341 -18.28 -8.68 -10.94
N ALA A 342 -18.12 -7.40 -11.26
CA ALA A 342 -17.39 -6.95 -12.44
C ALA A 342 -15.93 -7.47 -12.48
N HIS A 343 -15.30 -7.63 -11.31
CA HIS A 343 -13.95 -8.15 -11.17
C HIS A 343 -13.83 -9.66 -11.21
N LYS A 344 -14.95 -10.41 -11.24
CA LYS A 344 -14.91 -11.87 -11.18
C LYS A 344 -13.99 -12.47 -12.24
N LYS A 345 -14.06 -11.97 -13.47
CA LYS A 345 -13.29 -12.52 -14.59
C LYS A 345 -11.79 -12.30 -14.44
N LEU A 346 -11.39 -11.10 -14.04
CA LEU A 346 -9.99 -10.78 -13.75
C LEU A 346 -9.51 -11.54 -12.52
N GLY A 347 -10.28 -11.52 -11.44
CA GLY A 347 -9.99 -12.24 -10.20
C GLY A 347 -9.72 -13.72 -10.42
N GLU A 348 -10.53 -14.40 -11.23
CA GLU A 348 -10.30 -15.79 -11.61
C GLU A 348 -8.98 -16.00 -12.35
N GLN A 349 -8.64 -15.11 -13.29
CA GLN A 349 -7.36 -15.19 -14.01
C GLN A 349 -6.18 -14.95 -13.06
N LEU A 350 -6.30 -14.01 -12.12
CA LEU A 350 -5.31 -13.79 -11.06
C LEU A 350 -5.15 -15.05 -10.20
N ALA A 351 -6.25 -15.64 -9.73
CA ALA A 351 -6.23 -16.83 -8.88
C ALA A 351 -5.66 -18.08 -9.56
N GLN A 352 -5.68 -18.13 -10.89
CA GLN A 352 -5.07 -19.22 -11.68
C GLN A 352 -3.60 -18.99 -11.99
N SER A 353 -3.17 -17.73 -12.06
CA SER A 353 -1.81 -17.37 -12.45
C SER A 353 -0.91 -17.14 -11.24
N LEU A 354 -1.49 -16.72 -10.11
CA LEU A 354 -0.76 -16.21 -8.96
C LEU A 354 -1.20 -16.91 -7.66
N TYR A 355 -0.26 -17.04 -6.74
CA TYR A 355 -0.56 -17.35 -5.35
C TYR A 355 -1.17 -16.12 -4.65
N LEU A 356 -2.47 -16.19 -4.36
CA LEU A 356 -3.23 -15.12 -3.69
C LEU A 356 -3.38 -15.40 -2.19
N LEU A 357 -2.78 -14.54 -1.36
CA LEU A 357 -3.02 -14.52 0.08
C LEU A 357 -4.44 -14.07 0.39
N GLN A 358 -4.94 -13.06 -0.33
CA GLN A 358 -6.28 -12.49 -0.14
C GLN A 358 -6.86 -12.03 -1.48
N ALA A 359 -8.16 -12.20 -1.67
CA ALA A 359 -8.90 -11.73 -2.83
C ALA A 359 -10.04 -10.81 -2.37
N GLY A 360 -9.95 -9.52 -2.66
CA GLY A 360 -10.88 -8.52 -2.11
C GLY A 360 -10.87 -8.50 -0.58
N ALA A 361 -12.03 -8.32 0.03
CA ALA A 361 -12.17 -8.38 1.49
C ALA A 361 -12.43 -9.81 1.97
N ASN A 362 -11.52 -10.42 2.71
CA ASN A 362 -11.80 -11.68 3.43
C ASN A 362 -12.64 -11.35 4.68
N LEU A 363 -13.91 -11.75 4.70
CA LEU A 363 -14.89 -11.26 5.69
C LEU A 363 -15.35 -12.34 6.66
N LEU A 364 -15.76 -13.51 6.17
CA LEU A 364 -16.28 -14.59 7.01
C LEU A 364 -15.52 -15.90 6.79
N GLU A 365 -15.56 -16.79 7.77
CA GLU A 365 -15.17 -18.18 7.62
C GLU A 365 -16.40 -19.08 7.84
N GLN A 366 -16.52 -20.12 7.02
CA GLN A 366 -17.53 -21.15 7.18
C GLN A 366 -17.05 -22.19 8.19
N LYS A 367 -17.88 -22.48 9.20
CA LYS A 367 -17.66 -23.56 10.18
C LYS A 367 -18.89 -24.44 10.26
N GLY A 368 -18.83 -25.58 9.58
CA GLY A 368 -20.00 -26.44 9.37
C GLY A 368 -21.09 -25.67 8.62
N ALA A 369 -22.29 -25.62 9.18
CA ALA A 369 -23.43 -24.90 8.61
C ALA A 369 -23.51 -23.41 9.02
N LYS A 370 -22.53 -22.88 9.77
CA LYS A 370 -22.57 -21.50 10.28
C LYS A 370 -21.42 -20.66 9.73
N TYR A 371 -21.65 -19.36 9.64
CA TYR A 371 -20.65 -18.37 9.28
C TYR A 371 -20.29 -17.52 10.49
N ARG A 372 -19.02 -17.13 10.59
CA ARG A 372 -18.55 -16.17 11.59
C ARG A 372 -17.53 -15.20 10.99
N PRO A 373 -17.38 -13.98 11.54
CA PRO A 373 -16.37 -13.04 11.06
C PRO A 373 -14.95 -13.62 11.17
N LEU A 374 -14.14 -13.41 10.13
CA LEU A 374 -12.69 -13.54 10.27
C LEU A 374 -12.18 -12.48 11.25
N ALA A 375 -11.24 -12.87 12.12
CA ALA A 375 -10.66 -11.97 13.12
C ALA A 375 -10.12 -10.66 12.51
N SER A 376 -9.48 -10.75 11.33
CA SER A 376 -8.92 -9.60 10.61
C SER A 376 -9.96 -8.67 9.97
N SER A 377 -11.20 -9.12 9.78
CA SER A 377 -12.25 -8.34 9.10
C SER A 377 -12.87 -7.25 9.97
N GLY A 378 -12.50 -7.18 11.26
CA GLY A 378 -13.14 -6.29 12.24
C GLY A 378 -12.99 -4.82 11.92
N GLN A 379 -11.95 -4.46 11.15
CA GLN A 379 -11.66 -3.10 10.73
C GLN A 379 -12.01 -2.83 9.26
N SER A 380 -12.62 -3.81 8.58
CA SER A 380 -12.94 -3.69 7.16
C SER A 380 -14.03 -2.65 6.92
N LEU A 381 -13.80 -1.79 5.95
CA LEU A 381 -14.77 -0.82 5.44
C LEU A 381 -15.81 -1.47 4.52
N ALA A 382 -15.72 -2.78 4.27
CA ALA A 382 -16.78 -3.53 3.61
C ALA A 382 -18.07 -3.55 4.43
N TRP A 383 -17.98 -3.44 5.76
CA TRP A 383 -19.11 -3.43 6.66
C TRP A 383 -19.71 -2.02 6.74
N ALA A 384 -21.04 -1.93 6.72
CA ALA A 384 -21.72 -0.69 7.05
C ALA A 384 -21.41 -0.28 8.50
N LYS A 385 -21.30 1.03 8.77
CA LYS A 385 -20.93 1.54 10.10
C LYS A 385 -21.84 1.05 11.24
N SER A 386 -23.12 0.81 10.94
CA SER A 386 -24.14 0.31 11.88
C SER A 386 -24.40 -1.19 11.78
N ALA A 387 -23.55 -1.95 11.07
CA ALA A 387 -23.77 -3.37 10.79
C ALA A 387 -23.75 -4.27 12.05
N PHE A 388 -23.08 -3.81 13.10
CA PHE A 388 -22.90 -4.55 14.36
C PHE A 388 -23.04 -3.59 15.54
N PRO A 389 -23.50 -4.10 16.71
CA PRO A 389 -23.33 -3.37 17.96
C PRO A 389 -21.86 -3.03 18.19
N SER A 390 -21.60 -1.89 18.82
CA SER A 390 -20.25 -1.45 19.18
C SER A 390 -20.18 -0.98 20.62
N ILE A 391 -18.98 -1.04 21.20
CA ILE A 391 -18.64 -0.42 22.49
C ILE A 391 -17.44 0.49 22.25
N GLU A 392 -17.57 1.75 22.65
CA GLU A 392 -16.49 2.73 22.64
C GLU A 392 -15.57 2.48 23.84
N LEU A 393 -14.26 2.41 23.59
CA LEU A 393 -13.25 2.20 24.61
C LEU A 393 -12.50 3.49 24.91
N GLU A 394 -12.14 3.65 26.17
CA GLU A 394 -11.09 4.59 26.56
C GLU A 394 -9.71 4.05 26.16
N LYS A 395 -8.72 4.95 26.10
CA LYS A 395 -7.38 4.64 25.57
C LYS A 395 -6.72 3.42 26.24
N GLU A 396 -6.79 3.33 27.56
CA GLU A 396 -6.17 2.23 28.30
C GLU A 396 -6.86 0.88 27.99
N ALA A 397 -8.20 0.85 28.00
CA ALA A 397 -8.97 -0.33 27.64
C ALA A 397 -8.73 -0.75 26.17
N ALA A 398 -8.57 0.22 25.26
CA ALA A 398 -8.19 -0.04 23.87
C ALA A 398 -6.81 -0.70 23.78
N LEU A 399 -5.80 -0.22 24.52
CA LEU A 399 -4.47 -0.85 24.55
C LEU A 399 -4.53 -2.26 25.14
N ASN A 400 -5.29 -2.48 26.21
CA ASN A 400 -5.48 -3.82 26.80
C ASN A 400 -6.17 -4.78 25.82
N TYR A 401 -7.17 -4.30 25.07
CA TYR A 401 -7.77 -5.07 23.97
C TYR A 401 -6.73 -5.47 22.92
N LEU A 402 -5.91 -4.52 22.48
CA LEU A 402 -4.86 -4.75 21.48
C LEU A 402 -3.73 -5.67 21.97
N ARG A 403 -3.50 -5.75 23.28
CA ARG A 403 -2.62 -6.77 23.92
C ARG A 403 -3.26 -8.15 23.98
N GLY A 404 -4.56 -8.26 23.70
CA GLY A 404 -5.30 -9.51 23.77
C GLY A 404 -5.77 -9.87 25.18
N GLU A 405 -5.83 -8.88 26.08
CA GLU A 405 -6.23 -9.06 27.48
C GLU A 405 -7.75 -9.24 27.60
N VAL A 406 -8.17 -9.72 28.78
CA VAL A 406 -9.56 -9.84 29.14
C VAL A 406 -10.03 -8.47 29.63
N LEU A 407 -11.05 -7.92 28.97
CA LEU A 407 -11.69 -6.68 29.40
C LEU A 407 -12.92 -6.98 30.24
N SER A 408 -13.13 -6.17 31.28
CA SER A 408 -14.40 -6.10 32.00
C SER A 408 -15.16 -4.90 31.45
N LEU A 409 -16.26 -5.16 30.72
CA LEU A 409 -17.10 -4.13 30.12
C LEU A 409 -18.53 -4.27 30.67
N GLU A 410 -19.17 -3.16 30.96
CA GLU A 410 -20.58 -3.13 31.34
C GLU A 410 -21.48 -3.24 30.09
N ASN A 411 -22.71 -3.74 30.26
CA ASN A 411 -23.73 -3.78 29.21
C ASN A 411 -23.33 -4.46 27.89
N MET A 412 -22.48 -5.50 27.95
CA MET A 412 -21.99 -6.19 26.75
C MET A 412 -23.09 -6.86 25.92
N PRO A 413 -23.15 -6.62 24.59
CA PRO A 413 -24.05 -7.33 23.69
C PRO A 413 -23.78 -8.84 23.67
N LYS A 414 -24.84 -9.65 23.61
CA LYS A 414 -24.71 -11.09 23.32
C LYS A 414 -24.32 -11.30 21.85
N GLY A 415 -23.37 -12.18 21.58
CA GLY A 415 -22.92 -12.47 20.21
C GLY A 415 -21.78 -11.56 19.74
N TRP A 416 -21.67 -11.37 18.42
CA TRP A 416 -20.57 -10.61 17.81
C TRP A 416 -20.82 -9.10 17.84
N PHE A 417 -19.83 -8.34 18.30
CA PHE A 417 -19.85 -6.87 18.33
C PHE A 417 -18.43 -6.32 18.09
N GLN A 418 -18.33 -5.03 17.78
CA GLN A 418 -17.05 -4.35 17.56
C GLN A 418 -16.62 -3.55 18.78
N LEU A 419 -15.31 -3.49 19.02
CA LEU A 419 -14.73 -2.53 19.96
C LEU A 419 -14.18 -1.35 19.17
N HIS A 420 -14.52 -0.14 19.60
CA HIS A 420 -14.18 1.10 18.90
C HIS A 420 -13.28 1.97 19.79
N TYR A 421 -12.46 2.81 19.15
CA TYR A 421 -11.72 3.88 19.80
C TYR A 421 -11.74 5.13 18.91
N GLN A 422 -12.21 6.22 19.48
CA GLN A 422 -12.60 7.46 18.79
C GLN A 422 -13.47 7.20 17.55
N GLY A 423 -14.49 6.34 17.71
CA GLY A 423 -15.45 5.99 16.67
C GLY A 423 -14.89 5.13 15.52
N LEU A 424 -13.65 4.64 15.63
CA LEU A 424 -13.06 3.72 14.66
C LEU A 424 -13.02 2.30 15.21
N PRO A 425 -13.37 1.27 14.40
CA PRO A 425 -13.31 -0.10 14.84
C PRO A 425 -11.86 -0.57 15.02
N LEU A 426 -11.56 -1.13 16.19
CA LEU A 426 -10.29 -1.80 16.50
C LEU A 426 -10.33 -3.29 16.13
N GLY A 427 -11.49 -3.93 16.28
CA GLY A 427 -11.66 -5.33 15.94
C GLY A 427 -12.88 -5.98 16.60
N TRP A 428 -12.94 -7.31 16.51
CA TRP A 428 -14.04 -8.11 17.01
C TRP A 428 -13.92 -8.47 18.49
N ALA A 429 -15.09 -8.52 19.13
CA ALA A 429 -15.35 -9.18 20.39
C ALA A 429 -16.59 -10.07 20.29
N LYS A 430 -16.70 -11.05 21.19
CA LYS A 430 -17.89 -11.88 21.30
C LYS A 430 -18.37 -12.00 22.73
N GLY A 431 -19.57 -11.50 23.00
CA GLY A 431 -20.22 -11.61 24.30
C GLY A 431 -20.82 -12.99 24.52
N LEU A 432 -20.58 -13.53 25.70
CA LEU A 432 -21.00 -14.85 26.16
C LEU A 432 -22.01 -14.73 27.31
N ALA A 433 -22.64 -15.84 27.66
CA ALA A 433 -23.48 -15.90 28.86
C ALA A 433 -22.66 -15.64 30.13
N GLY A 434 -23.30 -15.01 31.12
CA GLY A 434 -22.68 -14.68 32.42
C GLY A 434 -21.73 -13.49 32.38
N GLY A 435 -21.94 -12.52 31.46
CA GLY A 435 -21.16 -11.27 31.43
C GLY A 435 -19.69 -11.46 31.02
N ARG A 436 -19.36 -12.52 30.28
CA ARG A 436 -18.00 -12.78 29.79
C ARG A 436 -17.85 -12.38 28.33
N MET A 437 -16.63 -12.08 27.92
CA MET A 437 -16.30 -11.75 26.53
C MET A 437 -15.04 -12.47 26.07
N ASN A 438 -15.05 -12.91 24.81
CA ASN A 438 -13.85 -13.35 24.11
C ASN A 438 -13.28 -12.21 23.26
N ASN A 439 -11.99 -11.95 23.43
CA ASN A 439 -11.21 -11.05 22.59
C ASN A 439 -10.80 -11.77 21.29
N TYR A 440 -11.24 -11.25 20.14
CA TYR A 440 -10.94 -11.80 18.81
C TYR A 440 -9.92 -10.96 18.03
N TYR A 441 -9.15 -10.08 18.69
CA TYR A 441 -8.03 -9.40 18.05
C TYR A 441 -6.97 -10.43 17.60
N PRO A 442 -6.51 -10.40 16.32
CA PRO A 442 -5.60 -11.41 15.80
C PRO A 442 -4.34 -11.57 16.64
N LYS A 443 -4.04 -12.81 17.05
CA LYS A 443 -2.91 -13.09 17.97
C LYS A 443 -1.57 -12.56 17.48
N HIS A 444 -1.33 -12.58 16.16
CA HIS A 444 -0.08 -12.13 15.56
C HIS A 444 0.02 -10.60 15.42
N TRP A 445 -1.09 -9.86 15.59
CA TRP A 445 -1.12 -8.39 15.60
C TRP A 445 -1.00 -7.79 17.00
N ARG A 446 -1.02 -8.64 18.04
CA ARG A 446 -1.08 -8.19 19.42
C ARG A 446 0.12 -7.35 19.80
N LEU A 447 -0.15 -6.29 20.55
CA LEU A 447 0.89 -5.48 21.17
C LEU A 447 1.74 -6.32 22.12
N ARG A 448 3.06 -6.24 21.95
CA ARG A 448 4.05 -6.93 22.80
C ARG A 448 4.71 -6.01 23.82
N GLN A 449 4.67 -4.70 23.60
CA GLN A 449 5.13 -3.71 24.56
C GLN A 449 4.08 -3.58 25.68
N ARG A 450 4.54 -3.69 26.92
CA ARG A 450 3.71 -3.43 28.09
C ARG A 450 3.63 -1.93 28.33
#